data_AF-A0A3Q0KKJ5-F1
#
_entry.id   AF-A0A3Q0KKJ5-F1
#
_cell.length_a   1.000
_cell.length_b   1.000
_cell.length_c   1.000
_cell.angle_alpha   90.00
_cell.angle_beta   90.00
_cell.angle_gamma   90.00
#
_symmetry.space_group_name_H-M   'P 1'
#
loop_
_entity.id
_entity.type
_entity.pdbx_description
1 polymer ?
#
loop_
_entity_poly.entity_id
_entity_poly.type
_entity_poly.pdbx_seq_one_letter_code
_entity_poly.pdbx_strand_id
1 'polypeptide(L)'
;MELGESQIDNGNDNVPEGPFVGSQEPSSDFDNVVGHLEEIIMSNHFQSIQDQFMNENYDEFDENEENKFCYTEIHEKYINTVERMLEEQLCQRIPHFSMRSFIDNLVSNSNCLDGEIFEMLYTFTDFLAFKEMMIDYKKAKTGQTVNLELINSYHHYNHSSIIMNDTIDPYNTDPIVQ
;
A
#
# COMPACT_ATOMS: atom_id res chain seq x y z
N MET A 1 -62.38 -45.98 9.17
CA MET A 1 -62.37 -44.53 9.45
C MET A 1 -61.12 -44.27 10.26
N GLU A 2 -60.56 -43.06 10.09
CA GLU A 2 -59.34 -42.51 10.69
C GLU A 2 -58.00 -42.92 10.06
N LEU A 3 -57.00 -42.06 9.93
CA LEU A 3 -56.77 -40.60 9.92
C LEU A 3 -55.28 -40.55 9.45
N GLY A 4 -54.82 -39.79 8.46
CA GLY A 4 -55.01 -38.35 8.29
C GLY A 4 -53.78 -37.60 8.83
N GLU A 5 -52.66 -37.72 8.11
CA GLU A 5 -51.61 -36.70 7.86
C GLU A 5 -50.92 -35.95 9.03
N SER A 6 -49.61 -36.21 9.19
CA SER A 6 -48.60 -35.18 9.51
C SER A 6 -47.20 -35.68 9.10
N GLN A 7 -46.84 -35.55 7.83
CA GLN A 7 -45.46 -35.67 7.35
C GLN A 7 -44.87 -34.25 7.36
N ILE A 8 -43.95 -34.02 8.30
CA ILE A 8 -43.12 -32.81 8.36
C ILE A 8 -42.00 -32.97 7.33
N ASP A 9 -42.03 -32.10 6.33
CA ASP A 9 -41.09 -31.97 5.24
C ASP A 9 -39.70 -31.55 5.76
N ASN A 10 -38.74 -32.46 5.71
CA ASN A 10 -37.32 -32.13 5.81
C ASN A 10 -36.84 -31.72 4.41
N GLY A 11 -37.17 -30.49 4.01
CA GLY A 11 -36.65 -29.84 2.82
C GLY A 11 -35.14 -29.65 2.94
N ASN A 12 -34.39 -30.59 2.39
CA ASN A 12 -32.98 -30.49 2.09
C ASN A 12 -32.79 -29.33 1.09
N ASP A 13 -32.47 -28.14 1.59
CA ASP A 13 -32.14 -26.96 0.79
C ASP A 13 -30.78 -27.20 0.12
N ASN A 14 -30.86 -27.92 -1.00
CA ASN A 14 -29.76 -28.18 -1.91
C ASN A 14 -29.55 -26.88 -2.69
N VAL A 15 -28.89 -25.90 -2.08
CA VAL A 15 -28.44 -24.70 -2.77
C VAL A 15 -27.43 -25.16 -3.83
N PRO A 16 -27.75 -25.05 -5.13
CA PRO A 16 -26.82 -25.47 -6.16
C PRO A 16 -25.65 -24.49 -6.15
N GLU A 17 -24.45 -24.99 -5.84
CA GLU A 17 -23.19 -24.32 -6.16
C GLU A 17 -23.13 -24.13 -7.68
N GLY A 18 -23.65 -23.00 -8.16
CA GLY A 18 -23.43 -22.52 -9.51
C GLY A 18 -21.96 -22.12 -9.67
N PRO A 19 -21.31 -22.41 -10.81
CA PRO A 19 -19.87 -22.19 -10.94
C PRO A 19 -19.55 -20.70 -10.87
N PHE A 20 -18.81 -20.30 -9.84
CA PHE A 20 -18.11 -19.03 -9.76
C PHE A 20 -16.99 -19.04 -10.80
N VAL A 21 -17.33 -18.77 -12.06
CA VAL A 21 -16.36 -18.56 -13.13
C VAL A 21 -16.45 -17.09 -13.49
N GLY A 22 -15.80 -16.27 -12.68
CA GLY A 22 -15.43 -14.91 -13.04
C GLY A 22 -14.35 -14.94 -14.12
N SER A 23 -14.68 -15.44 -15.31
CA SER A 23 -13.89 -15.17 -16.51
C SER A 23 -14.31 -13.79 -17.01
N GLN A 24 -13.83 -12.75 -16.33
CA GLN A 24 -13.82 -11.41 -16.91
C GLN A 24 -12.79 -11.42 -18.04
N GLU A 25 -13.18 -11.94 -19.20
CA GLU A 25 -12.53 -11.57 -20.45
C GLU A 25 -12.58 -10.03 -20.52
N PRO A 26 -11.47 -9.32 -20.82
CA PRO A 26 -11.47 -7.86 -20.94
C PRO A 26 -12.47 -7.48 -22.04
N SER A 27 -13.64 -7.01 -21.61
CA SER A 27 -14.81 -6.89 -22.48
C SER A 27 -14.81 -5.60 -23.30
N SER A 28 -13.90 -4.68 -22.99
CA SER A 28 -13.77 -3.37 -23.63
C SER A 28 -12.32 -2.96 -23.83
N ASP A 29 -12.08 -2.03 -24.78
CA ASP A 29 -10.77 -1.39 -24.96
C ASP A 29 -10.27 -0.73 -23.67
N PHE A 30 -11.19 -0.24 -22.83
CA PHE A 30 -10.88 0.34 -21.52
C PHE A 30 -10.29 -0.69 -20.55
N ASP A 31 -10.96 -1.84 -20.39
CA ASP A 31 -10.51 -2.92 -19.51
C ASP A 31 -9.12 -3.42 -19.93
N ASN A 32 -8.84 -3.46 -21.23
CA ASN A 32 -7.55 -3.84 -21.77
C ASN A 32 -6.43 -2.84 -21.39
N VAL A 33 -6.71 -1.53 -21.44
CA VAL A 33 -5.76 -0.50 -20.98
C VAL A 33 -5.52 -0.62 -19.46
N VAL A 34 -6.59 -0.82 -18.68
CA VAL A 34 -6.49 -0.98 -17.21
C VAL A 34 -5.64 -2.21 -16.85
N GLY A 35 -5.84 -3.35 -17.51
CA GLY A 35 -5.02 -4.54 -17.30
C GLY A 35 -3.54 -4.31 -17.61
N HIS A 36 -3.24 -3.54 -18.67
CA HIS A 36 -1.85 -3.14 -18.97
C HIS A 36 -1.27 -2.16 -17.94
N LEU A 37 -2.07 -1.23 -17.40
CA LEU A 37 -1.65 -0.34 -16.31
C LEU A 37 -1.26 -1.12 -15.06
N GLU A 38 -2.07 -2.11 -14.68
CA GLU A 38 -1.80 -3.01 -13.56
C GLU A 38 -0.46 -3.73 -13.74
N GLU A 39 -0.23 -4.31 -14.91
CA GLU A 39 1.02 -5.01 -15.23
C GLU A 39 2.23 -4.06 -15.22
N ILE A 40 2.09 -2.82 -15.68
CA ILE A 40 3.16 -1.83 -15.67
C ILE A 40 3.54 -1.46 -14.24
N ILE A 41 2.55 -1.20 -13.40
CA ILE A 41 2.76 -0.76 -12.01
C ILE A 41 3.36 -1.88 -11.16
N MET A 42 2.95 -3.14 -11.37
CA MET A 42 3.57 -4.30 -10.72
C MET A 42 4.93 -4.70 -11.30
N SER A 43 5.38 -4.06 -12.38
CA SER A 43 6.62 -4.43 -13.04
C SER A 43 7.86 -4.02 -12.24
N ASN A 44 8.89 -4.86 -12.27
CA ASN A 44 10.21 -4.53 -11.71
C ASN A 44 10.81 -3.26 -12.34
N HIS A 45 10.40 -2.93 -13.57
CA HIS A 45 10.86 -1.73 -14.26
C HIS A 45 10.33 -0.46 -13.59
N PHE A 46 9.03 -0.43 -13.25
CA PHE A 46 8.45 0.68 -12.49
C PHE A 46 9.13 0.83 -11.13
N GLN A 47 9.28 -0.28 -10.39
CA GLN A 47 9.95 -0.25 -9.09
C GLN A 47 11.39 0.26 -9.17
N SER A 48 12.13 -0.10 -10.25
CA SER A 48 13.51 0.37 -10.46
C SER A 48 13.57 1.88 -10.71
N ILE A 49 12.64 2.42 -11.52
CA ILE A 49 12.56 3.86 -11.79
C ILE A 49 12.17 4.61 -10.51
N GLN A 50 11.20 4.09 -9.76
CA GLN A 50 10.80 4.68 -8.48
C GLN A 50 11.98 4.68 -7.49
N ASP A 51 12.65 3.54 -7.30
CA ASP A 51 13.82 3.42 -6.42
C ASP A 51 14.93 4.39 -6.83
N GLN A 52 15.24 4.48 -8.13
CA GLN A 52 16.24 5.43 -8.64
C GLN A 52 15.84 6.86 -8.32
N PHE A 53 14.59 7.24 -8.61
CA PHE A 53 14.11 8.60 -8.34
C PHE A 53 14.18 8.93 -6.85
N MET A 54 13.76 8.01 -6.00
CA MET A 54 13.80 8.18 -4.55
C MET A 54 15.24 8.30 -4.07
N ASN A 55 16.14 7.43 -4.52
CA ASN A 55 17.56 7.47 -4.18
C ASN A 55 18.24 8.79 -4.59
N GLU A 56 17.76 9.45 -5.65
CA GLU A 56 18.29 10.76 -6.08
C GLU A 56 17.78 11.94 -5.26
N ASN A 57 16.63 11.82 -4.58
CA ASN A 57 15.93 12.98 -3.98
C ASN A 57 15.62 12.83 -2.48
N TYR A 58 15.77 11.64 -1.88
CA TYR A 58 15.36 11.38 -0.49
C TYR A 58 16.06 12.29 0.52
N ASP A 59 17.31 12.69 0.25
CA ASP A 59 18.12 13.52 1.17
C ASP A 59 17.48 14.88 1.45
N GLU A 60 16.74 15.43 0.49
CA GLU A 60 16.05 16.71 0.62
C GLU A 60 14.88 16.65 1.62
N PHE A 61 14.30 15.47 1.84
CA PHE A 61 13.12 15.31 2.68
C PHE A 61 13.44 15.20 4.17
N ASP A 62 12.61 15.81 5.01
CA ASP A 62 12.67 15.71 6.46
C ASP A 62 11.28 15.70 7.11
N GLU A 63 11.23 15.32 8.39
CA GLU A 63 10.01 15.13 9.18
C GLU A 63 9.42 16.45 9.71
N ASN A 64 9.90 17.60 9.24
CA ASN A 64 9.37 18.88 9.68
C ASN A 64 7.95 19.10 9.12
N GLU A 65 7.11 19.78 9.90
CA GLU A 65 5.78 20.22 9.45
C GLU A 65 5.89 21.24 8.31
N GLU A 66 6.92 22.09 8.34
CA GLU A 66 7.18 23.06 7.27
C GLU A 66 7.79 22.37 6.05
N ASN A 67 7.15 22.53 4.89
CA ASN A 67 7.64 22.00 3.63
C ASN A 67 8.68 22.92 3.01
N LYS A 68 9.77 22.34 2.51
CA LYS A 68 10.73 23.09 1.69
C LYS A 68 10.10 23.44 0.34
N PHE A 69 10.45 24.59 -0.21
CA PHE A 69 9.99 25.00 -1.55
C PHE A 69 10.36 23.99 -2.65
N CYS A 70 11.50 23.30 -2.51
CA CYS A 70 11.92 22.28 -3.47
C CYS A 70 11.02 21.02 -3.46
N TYR A 71 10.19 20.80 -2.44
CA TYR A 71 9.36 19.58 -2.37
C TYR A 71 8.33 19.53 -3.49
N THR A 72 7.71 20.66 -3.81
CA THR A 72 6.75 20.76 -4.91
C THR A 72 7.44 20.48 -6.25
N GLU A 73 8.61 21.08 -6.50
CA GLU A 73 9.38 20.86 -7.73
C GLU A 73 9.80 19.39 -7.90
N ILE A 74 10.20 18.74 -6.80
CA ILE A 74 10.57 17.32 -6.81
C ILE A 74 9.33 16.45 -7.04
N HIS A 75 8.19 16.76 -6.42
CA HIS A 75 6.94 16.01 -6.61
C HIS A 75 6.42 16.14 -8.04
N GLU A 76 6.44 17.35 -8.62
CA GLU A 76 6.11 17.55 -10.04
C GLU A 76 7.04 16.74 -10.94
N LYS A 77 8.35 16.72 -10.65
CA LYS A 77 9.32 15.88 -11.40
C LYS A 77 9.00 14.39 -11.26
N TYR A 78 8.54 13.95 -10.09
CA TYR A 78 8.12 12.56 -9.85
C TYR A 78 6.89 12.21 -10.68
N ILE A 79 5.83 13.01 -10.61
CA ILE A 79 4.60 12.84 -11.39
C ILE A 79 4.95 12.76 -12.88
N ASN A 80 5.71 13.71 -13.41
CA ASN A 80 6.14 13.71 -14.81
C ASN A 80 6.96 12.45 -15.19
N THR A 81 7.71 11.90 -14.25
CA THR A 81 8.48 10.67 -14.48
C THR A 81 7.57 9.45 -14.56
N VAL A 82 6.59 9.36 -13.65
CA VAL A 82 5.57 8.31 -13.65
C VAL A 82 4.69 8.40 -14.90
N GLU A 83 4.14 9.58 -15.21
CA GLU A 83 3.29 9.81 -16.39
C GLU A 83 3.99 9.42 -17.69
N ARG A 84 5.23 9.91 -17.90
CA ARG A 84 6.01 9.58 -19.09
C ARG A 84 6.22 8.08 -19.21
N MET A 85 6.59 7.41 -18.12
CA MET A 85 6.83 5.97 -18.14
C MET A 85 5.55 5.18 -18.43
N LEU A 86 4.42 5.57 -17.82
CA LEU A 86 3.12 4.93 -18.10
C LEU A 86 2.73 5.11 -19.57
N GLU A 87 2.83 6.32 -20.11
CA GLU A 87 2.51 6.60 -21.51
C GLU A 87 3.41 5.81 -22.47
N GLU A 88 4.74 5.81 -22.24
CA GLU A 88 5.69 5.07 -23.06
C GLU A 88 5.39 3.56 -23.07
N GLN A 89 5.10 2.98 -21.90
CA GLN A 89 4.82 1.55 -21.78
C GLN A 89 3.46 1.18 -22.39
N LEU A 90 2.44 2.01 -22.24
CA LEU A 90 1.14 1.81 -22.89
C LEU A 90 1.25 1.89 -24.41
N CYS A 91 1.99 2.86 -24.94
CA CYS A 91 2.24 2.99 -26.37
C CYS A 91 2.99 1.79 -26.96
N GLN A 92 3.87 1.15 -26.17
CA GLN A 92 4.60 -0.04 -26.60
C GLN A 92 3.73 -1.30 -26.61
N ARG A 93 2.77 -1.40 -25.68
CA ARG A 93 1.92 -2.59 -25.49
C ARG A 93 0.67 -2.56 -26.36
N ILE A 94 0.11 -1.38 -26.61
CA ILE A 94 -1.17 -1.20 -27.31
C ILE A 94 -0.94 -0.47 -28.64
N PRO A 95 -1.12 -1.15 -29.79
CA PRO A 95 -1.02 -0.51 -31.09
C PRO A 95 -2.01 0.65 -31.22
N HIS A 96 -1.53 1.79 -31.72
CA HIS A 96 -2.35 3.00 -31.90
C HIS A 96 -2.98 3.53 -30.60
N PHE A 97 -2.36 3.26 -29.44
CA PHE A 97 -2.78 3.86 -28.19
C PHE A 97 -2.89 5.38 -28.29
N SER A 98 -3.97 5.92 -27.75
CA SER A 98 -4.17 7.35 -27.63
C SER A 98 -4.54 7.67 -26.19
N MET A 99 -3.63 8.37 -25.50
CA MET A 99 -3.89 8.84 -24.14
C MET A 99 -5.17 9.68 -24.06
N ARG A 100 -5.44 10.49 -25.09
CA ARG A 100 -6.66 11.28 -25.20
C ARG A 100 -7.91 10.39 -25.22
N SER A 101 -7.92 9.35 -26.05
CA SER A 101 -9.04 8.40 -26.09
C SER A 101 -9.22 7.69 -24.75
N PHE A 102 -8.13 7.34 -24.06
CA PHE A 102 -8.22 6.72 -22.75
C PHE A 102 -8.83 7.67 -21.70
N ILE A 103 -8.42 8.94 -21.68
CA ILE A 103 -9.03 9.97 -20.81
C ILE A 103 -10.52 10.15 -21.10
N ASP A 104 -10.93 10.18 -22.36
CA ASP A 104 -12.35 10.28 -22.73
C ASP A 104 -13.13 9.04 -22.22
N ASN A 105 -12.51 7.86 -22.25
CA ASN A 105 -13.08 6.64 -21.66
C ASN A 105 -13.14 6.69 -20.13
N LEU A 106 -12.14 7.26 -19.44
CA LEU A 106 -12.15 7.44 -17.99
C LEU A 106 -13.34 8.31 -17.54
N VAL A 107 -13.59 9.43 -18.24
CA VAL A 107 -14.73 10.32 -17.94
C VAL A 107 -16.06 9.62 -18.17
N SER A 108 -16.14 8.78 -19.21
CA SER A 108 -17.36 8.04 -19.54
C SER A 108 -17.62 6.86 -18.59
N ASN A 109 -16.55 6.29 -18.01
CA ASN A 109 -16.59 5.14 -17.10
C ASN A 109 -16.20 5.52 -15.66
N SER A 110 -16.57 6.73 -15.20
CA SER A 110 -16.20 7.22 -13.86
C SER A 110 -16.58 6.27 -12.72
N ASN A 111 -17.64 5.47 -12.91
CA ASN A 111 -18.13 4.50 -11.92
C ASN A 111 -17.25 3.24 -11.83
N CYS A 112 -16.35 3.00 -12.79
CA CYS A 112 -15.44 1.86 -12.80
C CYS A 112 -14.06 2.19 -12.22
N LEU A 113 -13.86 3.41 -11.68
CA LEU A 113 -12.60 3.84 -11.08
C LEU A 113 -12.39 3.30 -9.65
N ASP A 114 -13.25 2.39 -9.20
CA ASP A 114 -13.25 1.81 -7.84
C ASP A 114 -12.26 0.63 -7.71
N GLY A 115 -11.08 0.75 -8.30
CA GLY A 115 -10.06 -0.30 -8.33
C GLY A 115 -8.78 0.11 -7.60
N GLU A 116 -8.11 -0.88 -6.97
CA GLU A 116 -6.82 -0.69 -6.29
C GLU A 116 -5.77 0.01 -7.17
N ILE A 117 -5.81 -0.24 -8.48
CA ILE A 117 -4.93 0.41 -9.44
C ILE A 117 -5.14 1.94 -9.50
N PHE A 118 -6.39 2.40 -9.41
CA PHE A 118 -6.70 3.83 -9.42
C PHE A 118 -6.41 4.48 -8.08
N GLU A 119 -6.63 3.78 -6.97
CA GLU A 119 -6.16 4.22 -5.65
C GLU A 119 -4.65 4.39 -5.65
N MET A 120 -3.91 3.41 -6.17
CA MET A 120 -2.46 3.48 -6.28
C MET A 120 -2.00 4.64 -7.19
N LEU A 121 -2.62 4.81 -8.36
CA LEU A 121 -2.35 5.95 -9.23
C LEU A 121 -2.62 7.29 -8.54
N TYR A 122 -3.70 7.37 -7.75
CA TYR A 122 -4.03 8.55 -6.96
C TYR A 122 -2.94 8.88 -5.94
N THR A 123 -2.38 7.86 -5.25
CA THR A 123 -1.30 8.08 -4.27
C THR A 123 -0.05 8.73 -4.88
N PHE A 124 0.26 8.52 -6.17
CA PHE A 124 1.38 9.18 -6.82
C PHE A 124 1.17 10.70 -6.97
N THR A 125 -0.09 11.12 -7.10
CA THR A 125 -0.48 12.54 -7.19
C THR A 125 -0.69 13.20 -5.83
N ASP A 126 -0.83 12.41 -4.77
CA ASP A 126 -0.97 12.91 -3.41
C ASP A 126 0.39 13.32 -2.84
N PHE A 127 0.55 14.63 -2.60
CA PHE A 127 1.80 15.18 -2.08
C PHE A 127 2.16 14.66 -0.69
N LEU A 128 1.18 14.43 0.19
CA LEU A 128 1.41 13.96 1.55
C LEU A 128 1.90 12.51 1.52
N ALA A 129 1.22 11.65 0.77
CA ALA A 129 1.64 10.26 0.58
C ALA A 129 3.05 10.19 -0.05
N PHE A 130 3.33 11.03 -1.05
CA PHE A 130 4.65 11.13 -1.66
C PHE A 130 5.73 11.58 -0.66
N LYS A 131 5.45 12.59 0.17
CA LYS A 131 6.38 13.07 1.20
C LYS A 131 6.69 11.97 2.22
N GLU A 132 5.67 11.30 2.73
CA GLU A 132 5.82 10.19 3.68
C GLU A 132 6.67 9.06 3.07
N MET A 133 6.39 8.68 1.82
CA MET A 133 7.14 7.68 1.08
C MET A 133 8.65 8.04 0.97
N MET A 134 8.98 9.31 0.69
CA MET A 134 10.37 9.78 0.64
C MET A 134 11.07 9.76 2.00
N ILE A 135 10.36 10.14 3.07
CA ILE A 135 10.89 10.11 4.44
C ILE A 135 11.15 8.67 4.89
N ASP A 136 10.22 7.76 4.62
CA ASP A 136 10.38 6.34 4.96
C ASP A 136 11.56 5.71 4.22
N TYR A 137 11.72 6.06 2.94
CA TYR A 137 12.89 5.64 2.16
C TYR A 137 14.20 6.19 2.74
N LYS A 138 14.23 7.46 3.15
CA LYS A 138 15.38 8.05 3.85
C LYS A 138 15.68 7.31 5.14
N LYS A 139 14.67 6.98 5.94
CA LYS A 139 14.83 6.21 7.19
C LYS A 139 15.40 4.82 6.91
N ALA A 140 14.92 4.14 5.87
CA ALA A 140 15.42 2.83 5.47
C ALA A 140 16.90 2.89 5.04
N LYS A 141 17.28 3.90 4.24
CA LYS A 141 18.67 4.09 3.78
C LYS A 141 19.63 4.52 4.88
N THR A 142 19.18 5.36 5.81
CA THR A 142 19.99 5.86 6.92
C THR A 142 20.02 4.89 8.12
N GLY A 143 19.29 3.77 8.05
CA GLY A 143 19.18 2.81 9.13
C GLY A 143 18.38 3.32 10.34
N GLN A 144 17.61 4.40 10.18
CA GLN A 144 16.69 4.91 11.19
C GLN A 144 15.41 4.09 11.29
N THR A 145 15.13 3.24 10.29
CA THR A 145 14.18 2.15 10.50
C THR A 145 14.74 1.27 11.60
N VAL A 146 14.21 1.40 12.81
CA VAL A 146 14.50 0.49 13.91
C VAL A 146 14.15 -0.89 13.40
N ASN A 147 15.16 -1.62 12.99
CA ASN A 147 15.00 -2.97 12.49
C ASN A 147 14.38 -3.76 13.65
N LEU A 148 13.11 -4.18 13.51
CA LEU A 148 12.36 -4.89 14.54
C LEU A 148 13.12 -6.14 15.03
N GLU A 149 14.04 -6.66 14.22
CA GLU A 149 14.92 -7.79 14.55
C GLU A 149 16.03 -7.44 15.55
N LEU A 150 16.47 -6.18 15.63
CA LEU A 150 17.46 -5.75 16.62
C LEU A 150 16.88 -5.75 18.04
N ILE A 151 15.62 -5.34 18.22
CA ILE A 151 14.98 -5.35 19.56
C ILE A 151 14.92 -6.77 20.12
N ASN A 152 14.66 -7.77 19.28
CA ASN A 152 14.58 -9.16 19.68
C ASN A 152 15.96 -9.79 19.99
N SER A 153 17.03 -9.31 19.37
CA SER A 153 18.39 -9.85 19.62
C SER A 153 19.09 -9.19 20.81
N TYR A 154 18.88 -7.89 21.06
CA TYR A 154 19.44 -7.22 22.25
C TYR A 154 18.77 -7.66 23.55
N HIS A 155 17.47 -7.98 23.53
CA HIS A 155 16.80 -8.54 24.70
C HIS A 155 17.26 -9.96 25.06
N HIS A 156 17.80 -10.72 24.10
CA HIS A 156 18.14 -12.11 24.35
C HIS A 156 19.59 -12.32 24.83
N TYR A 157 20.54 -11.44 24.48
CA TYR A 157 21.96 -11.74 24.71
C TYR A 157 22.70 -10.88 25.73
N ASN A 158 22.20 -9.71 26.15
CA ASN A 158 22.92 -8.90 27.13
C ASN A 158 22.07 -8.62 28.37
N HIS A 159 22.47 -9.23 29.49
CA HIS A 159 22.09 -8.93 30.88
C HIS A 159 21.16 -9.89 31.65
N SER A 160 20.90 -11.12 31.15
CA SER A 160 20.57 -12.27 32.03
C SER A 160 21.76 -12.76 32.86
N SER A 161 22.96 -12.24 32.62
CA SER A 161 24.13 -12.45 33.46
C SER A 161 24.84 -11.11 33.60
N ILE A 162 24.56 -10.40 34.70
CA ILE A 162 25.58 -9.83 35.59
C ILE A 162 24.85 -9.09 36.73
N ILE A 163 24.65 -9.87 37.78
CA ILE A 163 24.84 -9.48 39.19
C ILE A 163 23.79 -8.54 39.79
N MET A 164 22.84 -9.17 40.48
CA MET A 164 22.65 -9.01 41.93
C MET A 164 23.13 -7.67 42.50
N ASN A 165 22.30 -6.62 42.35
CA ASN A 165 22.31 -5.54 43.32
C ASN A 165 21.26 -5.87 44.40
N ASP A 166 21.65 -6.81 45.26
CA ASP A 166 21.34 -6.68 46.68
C ASP A 166 21.94 -5.34 47.16
N THR A 167 21.14 -4.29 47.22
CA THR A 167 21.33 -3.09 48.07
C THR A 167 19.98 -2.36 48.03
N ILE A 168 19.06 -2.67 48.94
CA ILE A 168 18.88 -1.96 50.22
C ILE A 168 18.62 -0.46 49.99
N ASP A 169 17.37 0.00 50.14
CA ASP A 169 16.92 0.53 51.44
C ASP A 169 15.40 0.75 51.43
N PRO A 170 14.68 0.22 52.43
CA PRO A 170 13.23 0.26 52.50
C PRO A 170 12.71 1.65 52.92
N TYR A 171 11.96 2.32 52.05
CA TYR A 171 10.96 3.32 52.47
C TYR A 171 9.79 2.65 53.21
N ASN A 172 10.11 1.89 54.25
CA ASN A 172 9.14 1.28 55.14
C ASN A 172 8.69 2.32 56.18
N THR A 173 7.67 3.06 55.74
CA THR A 173 6.46 3.44 56.49
C THR A 173 6.60 4.31 57.73
N ASP A 174 6.19 5.57 57.58
CA ASP A 174 5.26 6.18 58.55
C ASP A 174 4.00 5.30 58.70
N PRO A 175 3.48 5.11 59.93
CA PRO A 175 2.31 5.91 60.30
C PRO A 175 2.22 6.34 61.79
N ILE A 176 1.77 7.59 61.96
CA ILE A 176 0.91 8.18 63.01
C ILE A 176 0.65 7.32 64.28
N VAL A 177 1.11 7.80 65.44
CA VAL A 177 0.54 7.47 66.76
C VAL A 177 0.11 8.78 67.43
N GLN A 178 -1.12 8.76 67.97
CA GLN A 178 -1.81 9.88 68.63
C GLN A 178 -1.11 10.36 69.90
#